data_AF-A0AAU6KYX8-F1
#
_entry.id   AF-A0AAU6KYX8-F1
#
_cell.length_a   1.000
_cell.length_b   1.000
_cell.length_c   1.000
_cell.angle_alpha   90.00
_cell.angle_beta   90.00
_cell.angle_gamma   90.00
#
_symmetry.space_group_name_H-M   'P 1'
#
loop_
_entity.id
_entity.type
_entity.pdbx_description
1 polymer ?
#
loop_
_entity_poly.entity_id
_entity_poly.type
_entity_poly.pdbx_seq_one_letter_code
_entity_poly.pdbx_strand_id
1 'polypeptide(L)' 'MRVNFDGNTPVPRMLLLSGFLLCPDFQVELDGPVFVAAGDRISYEDGDVVVIRTTGERRTHPARNSYWICR' A
#
# COMPACT_ATOMS: atom_id res chain seq x y z
N MET A 1 -2.60 8.86 5.66
CA MET A 1 -3.62 7.99 6.28
C MET A 1 -3.01 6.60 6.42
N ARG A 2 -3.10 5.94 7.58
CA ARG A 2 -2.61 4.56 7.77
C ARG A 2 -3.76 3.59 7.50
N VAL A 3 -3.59 2.69 6.54
CA VAL A 3 -4.57 1.68 6.15
C VAL A 3 -4.03 0.31 6.54
N ASN A 4 -4.87 -0.55 7.11
CA ASN A 4 -4.54 -1.96 7.32
C ASN A 4 -5.02 -2.71 6.07
N PHE A 5 -4.10 -3.33 5.32
CA PHE A 5 -4.45 -4.04 4.09
C PHE A 5 -4.75 -5.51 4.40
N ASP A 6 -6.01 -5.89 4.26
CA ASP A 6 -6.47 -7.29 4.21
C ASP A 6 -6.57 -7.83 2.77
N GLY A 7 -6.10 -7.05 1.79
CA GLY A 7 -6.00 -7.43 0.38
C GLY A 7 -6.96 -6.71 -0.57
N ASN A 8 -7.98 -5.98 -0.08
CA ASN A 8 -8.87 -5.19 -0.92
C ASN A 8 -9.05 -3.75 -0.39
N THR A 9 -8.85 -2.76 -1.25
CA THR A 9 -9.14 -1.36 -0.93
C THR A 9 -10.66 -1.17 -0.69
N PRO A 10 -11.11 -0.64 0.47
CA PRO A 10 -12.54 -0.49 0.77
C PRO A 10 -13.23 0.49 -0.19
N VAL A 11 -14.29 0.04 -0.84
CA VAL A 11 -15.20 0.84 -1.68
C VAL A 11 -15.93 1.87 -0.78
N PRO A 12 -16.13 3.15 -1.18
CA PRO A 12 -16.10 3.69 -2.55
C PRO A 12 -15.04 4.79 -2.82
N ARG A 13 -14.05 5.01 -1.96
CA ARG A 13 -13.18 6.19 -2.07
C ARG A 13 -11.83 5.89 -2.71
N MET A 14 -11.44 6.73 -3.66
CA MET A 14 -10.04 6.87 -4.06
C MET A 14 -9.22 7.29 -2.84
N LEU A 15 -8.11 6.60 -2.58
CA LEU A 15 -7.25 6.85 -1.44
C LEU A 15 -5.90 7.39 -1.90
N LEU A 16 -5.35 8.32 -1.13
CA LEU A 16 -3.98 8.75 -1.22
C LEU A 16 -3.15 8.00 -0.17
N LEU A 17 -2.35 7.03 -0.62
CA LEU A 17 -1.55 6.16 0.23
C LEU A 17 -0.14 6.73 0.38
N SER A 18 0.22 7.13 1.60
CA SER A 18 1.58 7.53 1.96
C SER A 18 2.33 6.47 2.78
N GLY A 19 1.59 5.51 3.36
CA GLY A 19 2.13 4.42 4.17
C GLY A 19 1.02 3.58 4.77
N PHE A 20 1.36 2.37 5.22
CA PHE A 20 0.42 1.38 5.74
C PHE A 20 1.07 0.43 6.74
N LEU A 21 0.23 -0.34 7.43
CA LEU A 21 0.67 -1.48 8.24
C LEU A 21 0.46 -2.75 7.40
N LEU A 22 1.53 -3.49 7.12
CA LEU A 22 1.45 -4.77 6.42
C LEU A 22 0.95 -5.87 7.35
N CYS A 23 1.37 -5.80 8.60
CA CYS A 23 0.84 -6.56 9.73
C CYS A 23 0.84 -5.64 10.97
N PRO A 24 0.24 -6.05 12.10
CA PRO A 24 0.02 -5.17 13.25
C PRO A 24 1.26 -4.42 13.75
N ASP A 25 2.45 -5.01 13.60
CA ASP A 25 3.72 -4.47 14.10
C ASP A 25 4.74 -4.23 12.99
N PHE A 26 4.33 -4.14 11.71
CA PHE A 26 5.23 -3.82 10.59
C PHE A 26 4.67 -2.68 9.74
N GLN A 27 5.42 -1.57 9.70
CA GLN A 27 5.04 -0.35 8.98
C GLN A 27 5.83 -0.21 7.69
N VAL A 28 5.15 0.23 6.63
CA VAL A 28 5.71 0.59 5.33
C VAL A 28 5.40 2.05 5.03
N GLU A 29 6.40 2.81 4.62
CA GLU A 29 6.30 4.21 4.21
C GLU A 29 6.73 4.35 2.75
N LEU A 30 5.91 5.02 1.93
CA LEU A 30 6.20 5.22 0.52
C LEU A 30 7.08 6.46 0.32
N ASP A 31 7.90 6.47 -0.73
CA ASP A 31 8.73 7.64 -1.05
C ASP A 31 7.93 8.84 -1.57
N GLY A 32 6.81 8.56 -2.23
CA GLY A 32 5.81 9.54 -2.60
C GLY A 32 4.40 8.97 -2.42
N PRO A 33 3.39 9.82 -2.19
CA PRO A 33 2.04 9.35 -2.03
C PRO A 33 1.48 8.81 -3.36
N VAL A 34 0.74 7.69 -3.28
CA VAL A 34 0.19 6.99 -4.44
C VAL A 34 -1.33 7.02 -4.41
N PHE A 35 -1.95 7.33 -5.54
CA PHE A 35 -3.41 7.22 -5.69
C PHE A 35 -3.80 5.78 -5.99
N VAL A 36 -4.67 5.22 -5.16
CA VAL A 36 -5.24 3.90 -5.36
C VAL A 36 -6.75 4.01 -5.48
N ALA A 37 -7.31 3.36 -6.49
CA ALA A 37 -8.74 3.35 -6.75
C ALA A 37 -9.42 2.16 -6.08
N ALA A 38 -10.75 2.23 -5.96
CA ALA A 38 -11.54 1.11 -5.48
C ALA A 38 -11.34 -0.11 -6.39
N GLY A 39 -11.08 -1.27 -5.78
CA GLY A 39 -10.81 -2.52 -6.51
C GLY A 39 -9.36 -2.73 -6.95
N ASP A 40 -8.49 -1.71 -6.82
CA ASP A 40 -7.05 -1.92 -7.00
C ASP A 40 -6.52 -2.85 -5.91
N ARG A 41 -5.69 -3.81 -6.31
CA ARG A 41 -4.99 -4.72 -5.40
C ARG A 41 -3.63 -4.15 -5.07
N ILE A 42 -3.26 -4.19 -3.79
CA ILE A 42 -2.01 -3.62 -3.30
C ILE A 42 -1.25 -4.74 -2.59
N SER A 43 0.02 -4.90 -2.93
CA SER A 43 0.94 -5.85 -2.31
C SER A 43 2.26 -5.18 -1.96
N TYR A 44 3.00 -5.80 -1.04
CA TYR A 44 4.37 -5.41 -0.70
C TYR A 44 5.31 -6.52 -1.15
N GLU A 45 6.19 -6.22 -2.11
CA GLU A 45 7.03 -7.19 -2.81
C GLU A 45 8.46 -6.64 -2.92
N ASP A 46 9.44 -7.40 -2.45
CA ASP A 46 10.88 -7.08 -2.57
C ASP A 46 11.29 -5.66 -2.11
N GLY A 47 10.56 -5.10 -1.12
CA GLY A 47 10.84 -3.76 -0.61
C GLY A 47 9.95 -2.68 -1.21
N ASP A 48 9.19 -2.98 -2.25
CA ASP A 48 8.35 -2.03 -2.99
C ASP A 48 6.86 -2.28 -2.80
N VAL A 49 6.06 -1.26 -3.08
CA VAL A 49 4.61 -1.33 -3.09
C VAL A 49 4.14 -1.55 -4.53
N VAL A 50 3.44 -2.65 -4.76
CA VAL A 50 2.90 -3.00 -6.06
C VAL A 50 1.40 -2.73 -6.06
N VAL A 51 0.93 -2.00 -7.06
CA VAL A 51 -0.50 -1.73 -7.29
C VAL A 51 -0.90 -2.39 -8.60
N ILE A 52 -1.83 -3.34 -8.54
CA ILE A 52 -2.44 -3.98 -9.70
C ILE A 52 -3.83 -3.38 -9.86
N ARG A 53 -4.01 -2.61 -10.93
CA ARG A 53 -5.29 -1.99 -11.26
C ARG A 53 -6.31 -3.03 -11.67
N THR A 54 -7.58 -2.68 -11.54
CA THR A 54 -8.69 -3.50 -12.06
C THR A 54 -8.60 -3.77 -13.57
N THR A 55 -7.91 -2.89 -14.32
CA THR A 55 -7.59 -3.06 -15.75
C THR A 55 -6.47 -4.07 -16.02
N GLY A 56 -5.81 -4.59 -14.98
CA GLY A 56 -4.64 -5.47 -15.07
C GLY A 56 -3.30 -4.74 -15.17
N GLU A 57 -3.30 -3.40 -15.24
CA GLU A 57 -2.07 -2.61 -15.23
C GLU A 57 -1.35 -2.75 -13.88
N ARG A 58 -0.09 -3.17 -13.91
CA ARG A 58 0.77 -3.29 -12.73
C ARG A 58 1.71 -2.09 -12.65
N ARG A 59 1.76 -1.44 -11.48
CA ARG A 59 2.69 -0.35 -11.18
C ARG A 59 3.44 -0.65 -9.90
N THR A 60 4.74 -0.37 -9.91
CA THR A 60 5.60 -0.50 -8.74
C THR A 60 5.97 0.88 -8.23
N HIS A 61 5.88 1.05 -6.91
CA HIS A 61 6.18 2.29 -6.21
C HIS A 61 7.20 2.02 -5.12
N PRO A 62 8.33 2.75 -5.10
CA PRO A 62 9.38 2.50 -4.12
C PRO A 62 8.89 2.81 -2.71
N ALA A 63 9.17 1.92 -1.77
CA ALA A 63 9.07 2.26 -0.36
C ALA A 63 10.29 3.10 0.05
N ARG A 64 10.06 4.15 0.82
CA ARG A 64 11.13 4.92 1.47
C ARG A 64 11.72 4.14 2.63
N ASN A 65 10.87 3.51 3.42
CA ASN A 65 11.29 2.78 4.60
C ASN A 65 10.27 1.67 4.95
N SER A 66 10.76 0.63 5.59
CA SER A 66 9.92 -0.40 6.20
C SER A 66 10.58 -0.89 7.47
N TYR A 67 9.81 -1.03 8.55
CA TYR A 67 10.37 -1.35 9.85
C TYR A 67 9.38 -2.03 10.78
N TRP A 68 9.93 -2.83 11.69
CA TRP A 68 9.20 -3.41 12.80
C TRP A 68 8.97 -2.35 13.88
N ILE A 69 7.75 -2.30 14.39
CA ILE A 69 7.39 -1.49 15.55
C ILE A 69 7.72 -2.31 16.79
N CYS A 70 8.88 -2.10 17.39
CA CYS A 70 9.22 -2.69 18.68
C CYS A 70 8.43 -1.96 19.79
N ARG A 71 7.66 -2.70 20.58
CA ARG A 71 6.95 -2.18 21.76
C ARG A 71 7.77 -2.31 23.03
#